data_AF-A0AA37XB14-F1
#
_entry.id   AF-A0AA37XB14-F1
#
_cell.length_a   1.000
_cell.length_b   1.000
_cell.length_c   1.000
_cell.angle_alpha   90.00
_cell.angle_beta   90.00
_cell.angle_gamma   90.00
#
_symmetry.space_group_name_H-M   'P 1'
#
loop_
_entity.id
_entity.type
_entity.pdbx_description
1 polymer ?
#
loop_
_entity_poly.entity_id
_entity_poly.type
_entity_poly.pdbx_seq_one_letter_code
_entity_poly.pdbx_strand_id
1 'polypeptide(L)'
;MSAPASRIDEFDVIPLAFSDPPLLNAAGVHEPLALRTLVRLRVGRVVAWGEGRGDAMPPEVVAAVREAVVGEDVFATNRLDAAVDAVLRRVAPAMDSQHRLNSFAPLEVAALDAQGRLLGLPVSELLGGAVRDRVDYSAYLFFKWAGHLGEEPDGWGAAMDAAGIVRQADALIDRYGFRSIKLKAGALPPRSRSSRCSPSPPSTPACPCGSTRTARGATGPPWRWLPSWATCSSTSRIPCWASRA
;
A
#
# COMPACT_ATOMS: atom_id res chain seq x y z
N MET A 1 -7.51 2.42 39.92
CA MET A 1 -7.79 3.35 38.80
C MET A 1 -9.00 2.81 38.06
N SER A 2 -10.04 3.62 37.83
CA SER A 2 -11.15 3.21 36.97
C SER A 2 -10.62 2.96 35.57
N ALA A 3 -11.05 1.88 34.91
CA ALA A 3 -10.68 1.64 33.53
C ALA A 3 -11.08 2.86 32.66
N PRO A 4 -10.23 3.30 31.73
CA PRO A 4 -10.60 4.38 30.81
C PRO A 4 -11.84 3.97 30.02
N ALA A 5 -12.74 4.92 29.74
CA ALA A 5 -13.88 4.67 28.88
C ALA A 5 -13.39 4.20 27.50
N SER A 6 -13.70 2.96 27.16
CA SER A 6 -13.25 2.25 25.95
C SER A 6 -14.38 1.96 24.97
N ARG A 7 -15.60 2.40 25.28
CA ARG A 7 -16.78 2.12 24.45
C ARG A 7 -16.89 3.12 23.30
N ILE A 8 -17.29 2.61 22.15
CA ILE A 8 -17.56 3.41 20.95
C ILE A 8 -18.81 4.25 21.17
N ASP A 9 -18.68 5.56 21.14
CA ASP A 9 -19.80 6.49 21.24
C ASP A 9 -20.38 6.87 19.87
N GLU A 10 -19.50 7.02 18.87
CA GLU A 10 -19.86 7.34 17.48
C GLU A 10 -19.02 6.50 16.52
N PHE A 11 -19.64 6.12 15.40
CA PHE A 11 -19.01 5.39 14.29
C PHE A 11 -19.45 6.06 12.99
N ASP A 12 -18.54 6.63 12.22
CA ASP A 12 -18.86 7.25 10.93
C ASP A 12 -18.05 6.65 9.80
N VAL A 13 -18.70 6.56 8.63
CA VAL A 13 -18.11 6.10 7.38
C VAL A 13 -18.09 7.27 6.42
N ILE A 14 -16.91 7.63 5.94
CA ILE A 14 -16.68 8.82 5.11
C ILE A 14 -16.03 8.34 3.80
N PRO A 15 -16.78 8.34 2.68
CA PRO A 15 -16.20 8.06 1.38
C PRO A 15 -15.30 9.23 0.96
N LEU A 16 -14.16 8.91 0.35
CA LEU A 16 -13.14 9.85 -0.10
C LEU A 16 -12.75 9.51 -1.54
N ALA A 17 -12.62 10.54 -2.37
CA ALA A 17 -12.08 10.44 -3.72
C ALA A 17 -10.92 11.44 -3.87
N PHE A 18 -9.84 11.01 -4.51
CA PHE A 18 -8.72 11.89 -4.88
C PHE A 18 -8.17 11.52 -6.25
N SER A 19 -7.50 12.48 -6.90
CA SER A 19 -6.95 12.31 -8.24
C SER A 19 -5.89 11.21 -8.28
N ASP A 20 -5.99 10.32 -9.25
CA ASP A 20 -5.02 9.26 -9.53
C ASP A 20 -4.57 9.36 -11.01
N PRO A 21 -3.26 9.25 -11.34
CA PRO A 21 -2.81 9.27 -12.72
C PRO A 21 -3.31 8.06 -13.54
N PRO A 22 -3.25 8.09 -14.88
CA PRO A 22 -3.63 6.96 -15.74
C PRO A 22 -2.58 5.83 -15.71
N LEU A 23 -2.47 5.17 -14.56
CA LEU A 23 -1.51 4.10 -14.30
C LEU A 23 -2.01 2.79 -14.92
N LEU A 24 -1.19 2.16 -15.77
CA LEU A 24 -1.53 0.93 -16.47
C LEU A 24 -1.20 -0.31 -15.64
N ASN A 25 -2.07 -1.29 -15.71
CA ASN A 25 -1.90 -2.61 -15.12
C ASN A 25 -2.54 -3.68 -16.02
N ALA A 26 -2.48 -4.95 -15.61
CA ALA A 26 -3.01 -6.06 -16.41
C ALA A 26 -4.54 -6.03 -16.61
N ALA A 27 -5.28 -5.33 -15.76
CA ALA A 27 -6.74 -5.20 -15.83
C ALA A 27 -7.20 -3.93 -16.57
N GLY A 28 -6.27 -3.06 -17.01
CA GLY A 28 -6.59 -1.84 -17.71
C GLY A 28 -5.78 -0.65 -17.22
N VAL A 29 -6.45 0.49 -17.07
CA VAL A 29 -5.88 1.76 -16.61
C VAL A 29 -6.64 2.22 -15.37
N HIS A 30 -5.94 2.86 -14.44
CA HIS A 30 -6.59 3.51 -13.30
C HIS A 30 -7.53 4.61 -13.79
N GLU A 31 -8.66 4.78 -13.10
CA GLU A 31 -9.62 5.87 -13.32
C GLU A 31 -9.07 7.20 -12.78
N PRO A 32 -9.65 8.35 -13.17
CA PRO A 32 -9.22 9.67 -12.68
C PRO A 32 -9.31 9.86 -11.17
N LEU A 33 -10.16 9.08 -10.49
CA LEU A 33 -10.37 9.16 -9.06
C LEU A 33 -10.12 7.80 -8.40
N ALA A 34 -9.20 7.75 -7.46
CA ALA A 34 -9.07 6.64 -6.53
C ALA A 34 -10.04 6.83 -5.36
N LEU A 35 -10.77 5.76 -5.02
CA LEU A 35 -11.75 5.76 -3.94
C LEU A 35 -11.18 5.10 -2.68
N ARG A 36 -11.46 5.70 -1.52
CA ARG A 36 -11.15 5.18 -0.18
C ARG A 36 -12.33 5.38 0.75
N THR A 37 -12.40 4.55 1.79
CA THR A 37 -13.38 4.69 2.87
C THR A 37 -12.63 4.98 4.17
N LEU A 38 -12.91 6.11 4.81
CA LEU A 38 -12.45 6.40 6.16
C LEU A 38 -13.50 5.95 7.17
N VAL A 39 -13.06 5.26 8.21
CA VAL A 39 -13.86 4.96 9.40
C VAL A 39 -13.36 5.84 10.53
N ARG A 40 -14.28 6.59 11.15
CA ARG A 40 -14.03 7.42 12.32
C ARG A 40 -14.76 6.84 13.52
N LEU A 41 -14.04 6.66 14.63
CA LEU A 41 -14.63 6.33 15.93
C LEU A 41 -14.48 7.51 16.90
N ARG A 42 -15.50 7.75 17.72
CA ARG A 42 -15.36 8.55 18.96
C ARG A 42 -15.44 7.63 20.16
N VAL A 43 -14.47 7.72 21.07
CA VAL A 43 -14.36 6.92 22.30
C VAL A 43 -14.01 7.84 23.46
N GLY A 44 -15.03 8.27 24.21
CA GLY A 44 -14.90 9.36 25.17
C GLY A 44 -14.37 10.64 24.52
N ARG A 45 -13.13 11.00 24.86
CA ARG A 45 -12.41 12.17 24.31
C ARG A 45 -11.50 11.83 23.13
N VAL A 46 -11.35 10.55 22.80
CA VAL A 46 -10.50 10.07 21.70
C VAL A 46 -11.30 10.08 20.41
N VAL A 47 -10.70 10.57 19.34
CA VAL A 47 -11.14 10.35 17.96
C VAL A 47 -10.09 9.48 17.29
N ALA A 48 -10.52 8.37 16.69
CA ALA A 48 -9.66 7.38 16.08
C ALA A 48 -10.07 7.08 14.65
N TRP A 49 -9.10 6.65 13.84
CA TRP A 49 -9.24 6.57 12.39
C TRP A 49 -8.74 5.24 11.83
N GLY A 50 -9.45 4.75 10.81
CA GLY A 50 -8.97 3.70 9.94
C GLY A 50 -9.35 3.99 8.49
N GLU A 51 -8.61 3.39 7.57
CA GLU A 51 -8.78 3.61 6.13
C GLU A 51 -8.85 2.26 5.39
N GLY A 52 -9.89 2.10 4.58
CA GLY A 52 -10.16 0.92 3.78
C GLY A 52 -10.19 1.22 2.29
N ARG A 53 -10.41 0.17 1.49
CA ARG A 53 -10.70 0.32 0.06
C ARG A 53 -11.94 1.19 -0.14
N GLY A 54 -12.10 1.78 -1.33
CA GLY A 54 -13.26 2.61 -1.66
C GLY A 54 -14.60 1.88 -1.64
N ASP A 55 -14.57 0.54 -1.69
CA ASP A 55 -15.74 -0.32 -1.56
C ASP A 55 -15.87 -0.95 -0.16
N ALA A 56 -15.01 -0.57 0.79
CA ALA A 56 -15.16 -0.99 2.18
C ALA A 56 -16.37 -0.26 2.80
N MET A 57 -17.17 -0.99 3.58
CA MET A 57 -18.42 -0.51 4.21
C MET A 57 -19.41 0.13 3.21
N PRO A 58 -20.02 -0.66 2.31
CA PRO A 58 -21.05 -0.16 1.38
C PRO A 58 -22.19 0.61 2.10
N PRO A 59 -22.75 1.67 1.51
CA PRO A 59 -23.74 2.53 2.17
C PRO A 59 -24.91 1.77 2.80
N GLU A 60 -25.37 0.70 2.17
CA GLU A 60 -26.48 -0.13 2.62
C GLU A 60 -26.21 -0.86 3.95
N VAL A 61 -24.95 -1.12 4.31
CA VAL A 61 -24.61 -1.79 5.58
C VAL A 61 -24.31 -0.81 6.70
N VAL A 62 -23.96 0.44 6.40
CA VAL A 62 -23.40 1.40 7.37
C VAL A 62 -24.31 1.63 8.58
N ALA A 63 -25.62 1.81 8.37
CA ALA A 63 -26.57 2.03 9.45
C ALA A 63 -26.65 0.82 10.40
N ALA A 64 -26.76 -0.39 9.84
CA ALA A 64 -26.83 -1.62 10.62
C ALA A 64 -25.51 -1.94 11.34
N VAL A 65 -24.36 -1.62 10.72
CA VAL A 65 -23.05 -1.76 11.37
C VAL A 65 -22.94 -0.77 12.52
N ARG A 66 -23.36 0.50 12.34
CA ARG A 66 -23.37 1.52 13.41
C ARG A 66 -24.15 1.03 14.63
N GLU A 67 -25.34 0.49 14.42
CA GLU A 67 -26.18 -0.06 15.49
C GLU A 67 -25.50 -1.22 16.23
N ALA A 68 -24.72 -2.03 15.52
CA ALA A 68 -24.04 -3.19 16.09
C ALA A 68 -22.74 -2.86 16.83
N VAL A 69 -22.08 -1.75 16.51
CA VAL A 69 -20.75 -1.41 17.05
C VAL A 69 -20.77 -0.27 18.07
N VAL A 70 -21.74 0.65 18.00
CA VAL A 70 -21.87 1.70 19.03
C VAL A 70 -22.22 1.06 20.37
N GLY A 71 -21.47 1.42 21.40
CA GLY A 71 -21.54 0.82 22.74
C GLY A 71 -20.59 -0.34 22.95
N GLU A 72 -20.02 -0.95 21.90
CA GLU A 72 -19.01 -1.99 22.04
C GLU A 72 -17.66 -1.44 22.48
N ASP A 73 -16.86 -2.29 23.11
CA ASP A 73 -15.52 -1.95 23.60
C ASP A 73 -14.49 -2.06 22.47
N VAL A 74 -13.66 -1.02 22.25
CA VAL A 74 -12.61 -1.06 21.23
C VAL A 74 -11.54 -2.12 21.47
N PHE A 75 -11.37 -2.60 22.71
CA PHE A 75 -10.48 -3.74 23.03
C PHE A 75 -11.10 -5.10 22.68
N ALA A 76 -12.42 -5.16 22.44
CA ALA A 76 -13.13 -6.39 22.09
C ALA A 76 -13.17 -6.62 20.57
N THR A 77 -12.01 -6.55 19.89
CA THR A 77 -11.92 -6.63 18.41
C THR A 77 -12.59 -7.88 17.83
N ASN A 78 -12.46 -9.05 18.47
CA ASN A 78 -13.16 -10.27 18.03
C ASN A 78 -14.69 -10.16 18.12
N ARG A 79 -15.23 -9.40 19.09
CA ARG A 79 -16.68 -9.16 19.18
C ARG A 79 -17.13 -8.16 18.12
N LEU A 80 -16.33 -7.14 17.86
CA LEU A 80 -16.57 -6.20 16.76
C LEU A 80 -16.60 -6.92 15.41
N ASP A 81 -15.62 -7.80 15.14
CA ASP A 81 -15.58 -8.61 13.92
C ASP A 81 -16.83 -9.49 13.81
N ALA A 82 -17.17 -10.24 14.86
CA ALA A 82 -18.36 -11.09 14.88
C ALA A 82 -19.67 -10.29 14.67
N ALA A 83 -19.79 -9.12 15.29
CA ALA A 83 -20.96 -8.25 15.14
C ALA A 83 -21.08 -7.71 13.70
N VAL A 84 -19.96 -7.28 13.11
CA VAL A 84 -19.90 -6.79 11.73
C VAL A 84 -20.18 -7.93 10.75
N ASP A 85 -19.54 -9.09 10.86
CA ASP A 85 -19.79 -10.24 9.96
C ASP A 85 -21.25 -10.69 10.03
N ALA A 86 -21.87 -10.71 11.21
CA ALA A 86 -23.30 -11.01 11.36
C ALA A 86 -24.20 -10.01 10.63
N VAL A 87 -23.89 -8.70 10.72
CA VAL A 87 -24.60 -7.66 9.97
C VAL A 87 -24.40 -7.84 8.47
N LEU A 88 -23.16 -8.03 8.01
CA LEU A 88 -22.83 -8.15 6.59
C LEU A 88 -23.52 -9.37 5.96
N ARG A 89 -23.56 -10.52 6.64
CA ARG A 89 -24.29 -11.70 6.14
C ARG A 89 -25.78 -11.49 6.04
N ARG A 90 -26.37 -10.69 6.93
CA ARG A 90 -27.80 -10.42 6.96
C ARG A 90 -28.21 -9.37 5.94
N VAL A 91 -27.45 -8.29 5.82
CA VAL A 91 -27.80 -7.12 5.00
C VAL A 91 -27.25 -7.24 3.57
N ALA A 92 -26.09 -7.87 3.41
CA ALA A 92 -25.42 -8.07 2.12
C ALA A 92 -25.01 -9.55 1.93
N PRO A 93 -25.96 -10.50 1.86
CA PRO A 93 -25.68 -11.94 1.82
C PRO A 93 -24.84 -12.40 0.62
N ALA A 94 -24.84 -11.64 -0.48
CA ALA A 94 -24.05 -11.93 -1.67
C ALA A 94 -22.58 -11.48 -1.56
N MET A 95 -22.23 -10.69 -0.54
CA MET A 95 -20.86 -10.23 -0.31
C MET A 95 -19.97 -11.43 0.03
N ASP A 96 -18.89 -11.64 -0.72
CA ASP A 96 -17.96 -12.75 -0.46
C ASP A 96 -17.13 -12.53 0.82
N SER A 97 -16.39 -13.56 1.24
CA SER A 97 -15.57 -13.50 2.46
C SER A 97 -14.47 -12.43 2.40
N GLN A 98 -13.87 -12.18 1.23
CA GLN A 98 -12.81 -11.19 1.11
C GLN A 98 -13.36 -9.78 1.27
N HIS A 99 -14.52 -9.47 0.69
CA HIS A 99 -15.19 -8.18 0.82
C HIS A 99 -15.70 -7.94 2.25
N ARG A 100 -16.13 -8.99 2.96
CA ARG A 100 -16.45 -8.88 4.39
C ARG A 100 -15.23 -8.53 5.23
N LEU A 101 -14.10 -9.20 5.02
CA LEU A 101 -12.82 -8.86 5.68
C LEU A 101 -12.38 -7.42 5.37
N ASN A 102 -12.48 -7.01 4.11
CA ASN A 102 -12.12 -5.65 3.69
C ASN A 102 -13.04 -4.58 4.30
N SER A 103 -14.30 -4.93 4.60
CA SER A 103 -15.24 -4.04 5.28
C SER A 103 -14.89 -3.89 6.77
N PHE A 104 -14.49 -4.97 7.44
CA PHE A 104 -14.09 -4.91 8.85
C PHE A 104 -12.73 -4.23 9.08
N ALA A 105 -11.75 -4.45 8.19
CA ALA A 105 -10.38 -3.94 8.34
C ALA A 105 -10.24 -2.45 8.76
N PRO A 106 -10.93 -1.47 8.14
CA PRO A 106 -10.82 -0.07 8.58
C PRO A 106 -11.39 0.16 9.99
N LEU A 107 -12.41 -0.59 10.40
CA LEU A 107 -12.94 -0.51 11.77
C LEU A 107 -11.94 -1.08 12.77
N GLU A 108 -11.29 -2.21 12.46
CA GLU A 108 -10.24 -2.79 13.30
C GLU A 108 -9.07 -1.82 13.50
N VAL A 109 -8.60 -1.20 12.42
CA VAL A 109 -7.52 -0.20 12.49
C VAL A 109 -7.94 1.01 13.33
N ALA A 110 -9.18 1.49 13.19
CA ALA A 110 -9.69 2.58 14.03
C ALA A 110 -9.79 2.16 15.52
N ALA A 111 -10.14 0.91 15.80
CA ALA A 111 -10.13 0.37 17.16
C ALA A 111 -8.71 0.32 17.73
N LEU A 112 -7.71 -0.12 16.96
CA LEU A 112 -6.30 -0.11 17.37
C LEU A 112 -5.76 1.30 17.62
N ASP A 113 -6.12 2.28 16.77
CA ASP A 113 -5.78 3.69 16.99
C ASP A 113 -6.43 4.21 18.30
N ALA A 114 -7.69 3.87 18.55
CA ALA A 114 -8.36 4.21 19.81
C ALA A 114 -7.66 3.58 21.03
N GLN A 115 -7.33 2.29 20.97
CA GLN A 115 -6.61 1.58 22.03
C GLN A 115 -5.26 2.25 22.33
N GLY A 116 -4.49 2.57 21.29
CA GLY A 116 -3.19 3.24 21.43
C GLY A 116 -3.33 4.60 22.12
N ARG A 117 -4.30 5.41 21.69
CA ARG A 117 -4.57 6.74 22.28
C ARG A 117 -5.04 6.66 23.73
N LEU A 118 -5.91 5.69 24.07
CA LEU A 118 -6.38 5.48 25.44
C LEU A 118 -5.27 5.03 26.39
N LEU A 119 -4.34 4.21 25.90
CA LEU A 119 -3.21 3.70 26.67
C LEU A 119 -1.99 4.62 26.66
N GLY A 120 -1.96 5.63 25.78
CA GLY A 120 -0.77 6.46 25.57
C GLY A 120 0.38 5.70 24.90
N LEU A 121 0.07 4.71 24.08
CA LEU A 121 1.04 3.84 23.39
C LEU A 121 0.89 3.97 21.87
N PRO A 122 1.98 3.87 21.08
CA PRO A 122 1.83 3.71 19.65
C PRO A 122 1.27 2.32 19.33
N VAL A 123 0.55 2.20 18.20
CA VAL A 123 -0.08 0.93 17.78
C VAL A 123 0.94 -0.21 17.68
N SER A 124 2.20 0.07 17.33
CA SER A 124 3.26 -0.94 17.29
C SER A 124 3.46 -1.67 18.61
N GLU A 125 3.27 -1.01 19.76
CA GLU A 125 3.38 -1.65 21.08
C GLU A 125 2.22 -2.62 21.34
N LEU A 126 1.04 -2.35 20.77
CA LEU A 126 -0.09 -3.28 20.82
C LEU A 126 0.16 -4.53 19.96
N LEU A 127 1.04 -4.41 18.95
CA LEU A 127 1.39 -5.47 18.01
C LEU A 127 2.71 -6.18 18.36
N GLY A 128 3.13 -6.13 19.62
CA GLY A 128 4.31 -6.84 20.13
C GLY A 128 5.60 -6.02 20.16
N GLY A 129 5.52 -4.71 19.93
CA GLY A 129 6.63 -3.78 20.05
C GLY A 129 7.41 -3.56 18.76
N ALA A 130 7.91 -2.34 18.57
CA ALA A 130 8.68 -1.99 17.38
C ALA A 130 10.07 -2.66 17.39
N VAL A 131 10.40 -3.43 16.36
CA VAL A 131 11.75 -4.02 16.15
C VAL A 131 12.66 -3.14 15.27
N ARG A 132 12.14 -2.01 14.80
CA ARG A 132 12.83 -0.99 14.01
C ARG A 132 12.09 0.35 14.17
N ASP A 133 12.84 1.44 14.10
CA ASP A 133 12.31 2.81 14.20
C ASP A 133 11.71 3.33 12.88
N ARG A 134 12.09 2.73 11.75
CA ARG A 134 11.66 3.13 10.40
C ARG A 134 11.32 1.93 9.54
N VAL A 135 10.34 2.08 8.66
CA VAL A 135 9.94 1.07 7.65
C VAL A 135 10.35 1.58 6.28
N ASP A 136 11.12 0.76 5.56
CA ASP A 136 11.52 1.07 4.19
C ASP A 136 10.42 0.71 3.19
N TYR A 137 10.15 1.63 2.28
CA TYR A 137 9.20 1.46 1.18
C TYR A 137 9.93 1.36 -0.17
N SER A 138 9.23 0.88 -1.19
CA SER A 138 9.74 0.79 -2.57
C SER A 138 9.15 1.88 -3.46
N ALA A 139 9.95 2.40 -4.40
CA ALA A 139 9.44 3.16 -5.54
C ALA A 139 8.53 2.25 -6.38
N TYR A 140 7.24 2.57 -6.46
CA TYR A 140 6.28 1.77 -7.22
C TYR A 140 6.05 2.39 -8.60
N LEU A 141 6.69 1.80 -9.59
CA LEU A 141 6.69 2.23 -10.99
C LEU A 141 5.53 1.60 -11.76
N PHE A 142 5.03 2.35 -12.74
CA PHE A 142 3.92 1.95 -13.60
C PHE A 142 4.18 2.45 -15.01
N PHE A 143 3.80 1.65 -16.01
CA PHE A 143 3.53 2.21 -17.32
C PHE A 143 2.34 3.17 -17.18
N LYS A 144 2.39 4.34 -17.83
CA LYS A 144 1.32 5.33 -17.74
C LYS A 144 1.24 6.21 -18.97
N TRP A 145 0.04 6.69 -19.27
CA TRP A 145 -0.17 7.77 -20.24
C TRP A 145 0.27 9.12 -19.64
N ALA A 146 0.36 10.15 -20.48
CA ALA A 146 0.76 11.49 -20.03
C ALA A 146 -0.30 12.14 -19.14
N GLY A 147 -1.58 11.86 -19.40
CA GLY A 147 -2.75 12.29 -18.64
C GLY A 147 -3.95 11.42 -19.02
N HIS A 148 -5.09 11.61 -18.36
CA HIS A 148 -6.33 10.94 -18.73
C HIS A 148 -6.82 11.42 -20.11
N LEU A 149 -7.65 10.62 -20.77
CA LEU A 149 -8.15 10.98 -22.11
C LEU A 149 -9.01 12.25 -22.04
N GLY A 150 -8.61 13.28 -22.79
CA GLY A 150 -9.30 14.58 -22.79
C GLY A 150 -8.90 15.51 -21.64
N GLU A 151 -7.92 15.13 -20.82
CA GLU A 151 -7.36 15.96 -19.76
C GLU A 151 -5.92 16.39 -20.09
N GLU A 152 -5.46 17.46 -19.45
CA GLU A 152 -4.08 17.93 -19.58
C GLU A 152 -3.09 16.91 -18.99
N PRO A 153 -1.86 16.81 -19.55
CA PRO A 153 -0.82 15.96 -18.98
C PRO A 153 -0.52 16.28 -17.51
N ASP A 154 -0.30 15.23 -16.72
CA ASP A 154 0.19 15.39 -15.35
C ASP A 154 1.69 15.72 -15.31
N GLY A 155 2.18 16.11 -14.13
CA GLY A 155 3.58 16.48 -13.92
C GLY A 155 4.60 15.34 -14.06
N TRP A 156 4.17 14.08 -14.20
CA TRP A 156 5.06 12.93 -14.41
C TRP A 156 5.30 12.64 -15.88
N GLY A 157 4.37 13.02 -16.76
CA GLY A 157 4.40 12.69 -18.17
C GLY A 157 4.22 11.20 -18.45
N ALA A 158 4.35 10.80 -19.72
CA ALA A 158 4.18 9.41 -20.13
C ALA A 158 5.41 8.54 -19.80
N ALA A 159 5.14 7.29 -19.40
CA ALA A 159 6.15 6.26 -19.25
C ALA A 159 5.68 5.00 -19.97
N MET A 160 5.94 4.92 -21.28
CA MET A 160 5.48 3.82 -22.15
C MET A 160 6.64 2.97 -22.70
N ASP A 161 7.86 3.25 -22.28
CA ASP A 161 9.07 2.55 -22.67
C ASP A 161 10.07 2.48 -21.50
N ALA A 162 11.19 1.79 -21.72
CA ALA A 162 12.22 1.63 -20.69
C ALA A 162 12.81 2.97 -20.22
N ALA A 163 13.00 3.93 -21.14
CA ALA A 163 13.55 5.24 -20.79
C ALA A 163 12.59 6.04 -19.90
N GLY A 164 11.29 5.98 -20.17
CA GLY A 164 10.26 6.59 -19.34
C GLY A 164 10.19 5.99 -17.95
N ILE A 165 10.30 4.66 -17.83
CA ILE A 165 10.34 3.98 -16.53
C ILE A 165 11.60 4.36 -15.73
N VAL A 166 12.76 4.49 -16.38
CA VAL A 166 13.99 4.96 -15.71
C VAL A 166 13.81 6.39 -15.21
N ARG A 167 13.29 7.31 -16.04
CA ARG A 167 13.01 8.69 -15.59
C ARG A 167 12.03 8.75 -14.41
N GLN A 168 10.98 7.92 -14.43
CA GLN A 168 10.05 7.82 -13.32
C GLN A 168 10.74 7.30 -12.05
N ALA A 169 11.64 6.33 -12.18
CA ALA A 169 12.41 5.79 -11.06
C ALA A 169 13.35 6.84 -10.46
N ASP A 170 14.13 7.52 -11.30
CA ASP A 170 15.04 8.58 -10.87
C ASP A 170 14.26 9.69 -10.14
N ALA A 171 13.14 10.15 -10.70
CA ALA A 171 12.29 11.15 -10.06
C ALA A 171 11.75 10.72 -8.68
N LEU A 172 11.33 9.45 -8.52
CA LEU A 172 10.85 8.93 -7.23
C LEU A 172 12.00 8.74 -6.23
N ILE A 173 13.18 8.31 -6.69
CA ILE A 173 14.37 8.14 -5.86
C ILE A 173 14.90 9.50 -5.40
N ASP A 174 15.02 10.48 -6.29
CA ASP A 174 15.49 11.82 -5.98
C ASP A 174 14.54 12.53 -5.00
N ARG A 175 13.22 12.36 -5.18
CA ARG A 175 12.22 13.01 -4.34
C ARG A 175 12.05 12.37 -2.96
N TYR A 176 12.12 11.03 -2.87
CA TYR A 176 11.74 10.29 -1.66
C TYR A 176 12.85 9.41 -1.06
N GLY A 177 13.96 9.22 -1.76
CA GLY A 177 15.10 8.43 -1.29
C GLY A 177 14.85 6.92 -1.27
N PHE A 178 13.98 6.40 -2.15
CA PHE A 178 13.67 4.97 -2.20
C PHE A 178 14.92 4.13 -2.52
N ARG A 179 15.08 3.01 -1.81
CA ARG A 179 16.20 2.06 -1.97
C ARG A 179 15.80 0.73 -2.62
N SER A 180 14.53 0.59 -2.95
CA SER A 180 13.96 -0.59 -3.61
C SER A 180 12.98 -0.11 -4.68
N ILE A 181 12.88 -0.87 -5.78
CA ILE A 181 12.05 -0.52 -6.93
C ILE A 181 11.15 -1.70 -7.26
N LYS A 182 9.87 -1.42 -7.51
CA LYS A 182 8.89 -2.38 -8.01
C LYS A 182 8.24 -1.82 -9.27
N LEU A 183 8.23 -2.58 -10.36
CA LEU A 183 7.50 -2.23 -11.59
C LEU A 183 6.19 -3.03 -11.67
N LYS A 184 5.04 -2.35 -11.84
CA LYS A 184 3.78 -2.99 -12.20
C LYS A 184 3.89 -3.53 -13.63
N ALA A 185 3.87 -4.85 -13.76
CA ALA A 185 3.92 -5.55 -15.04
C ALA A 185 2.50 -5.89 -15.56
N GLY A 186 2.44 -6.50 -16.75
CA GLY A 186 1.20 -7.00 -17.35
C GLY A 186 0.43 -5.99 -18.20
N ALA A 187 0.86 -4.73 -18.23
CA ALA A 187 0.27 -3.69 -19.10
C ALA A 187 0.75 -3.76 -20.55
N LEU A 188 1.98 -4.22 -20.78
CA LEU A 188 2.57 -4.39 -22.10
C LEU A 188 2.87 -5.87 -22.37
N PRO A 189 2.88 -6.31 -23.64
CA PRO A 189 3.25 -7.67 -23.98
C PRO A 189 4.64 -8.00 -23.42
N PRO A 190 4.84 -9.21 -22.85
CA PRO A 190 6.18 -9.68 -22.58
C PRO A 190 6.92 -9.74 -23.91
N ARG A 191 8.05 -9.03 -24.02
CA ARG A 191 8.87 -9.12 -25.23
C ARG A 191 9.26 -10.58 -25.45
N SER A 192 9.08 -11.07 -26.68
CA SER A 192 9.71 -12.32 -27.12
C SER A 192 11.24 -12.21 -26.98
N ARG A 193 11.88 -13.36 -26.78
CA ARG A 193 13.23 -13.63 -26.23
C ARG A 193 14.46 -12.95 -26.89
N SER A 194 14.29 -11.93 -27.73
CA SER A 194 15.34 -11.41 -28.64
C SER A 194 15.85 -10.01 -28.31
N SER A 195 15.41 -9.41 -27.19
CA SER A 195 16.09 -8.23 -26.62
C SER A 195 16.31 -8.43 -25.12
N ARG A 196 17.15 -9.40 -24.78
CA ARG A 196 18.13 -9.13 -23.71
C ARG A 196 18.83 -7.82 -24.10
N CYS A 197 19.10 -6.94 -23.15
CA CYS A 197 20.03 -5.83 -23.37
C CYS A 197 21.24 -6.37 -24.15
N SER A 198 21.38 -5.96 -25.41
CA SER A 198 22.65 -6.08 -26.10
C SER A 198 23.66 -5.29 -25.26
N PRO A 199 24.88 -5.80 -25.04
CA PRO A 199 25.89 -5.04 -24.32
C PRO A 199 26.13 -3.73 -25.06
N SER A 200 25.82 -2.59 -24.43
CA SER A 200 26.28 -1.30 -24.92
C SER A 200 27.81 -1.28 -24.94
N PRO A 201 28.44 -0.56 -25.90
CA PRO A 201 29.88 -0.36 -25.92
C PRO A 201 30.37 0.31 -24.60
N PRO A 202 31.65 0.19 -24.24
CA PRO A 202 32.16 0.31 -22.86
C PRO A 202 32.09 1.71 -22.20
N SER A 203 31.38 2.68 -22.79
CA SER A 203 31.40 4.09 -22.38
C SER A 203 30.10 4.65 -21.79
N THR A 204 29.13 3.81 -21.40
CA THR A 204 27.93 4.25 -20.67
C THR A 204 27.67 3.40 -19.41
N PRO A 205 27.29 4.00 -18.26
CA PRO A 205 26.98 3.22 -17.07
C PRO A 205 25.67 2.45 -17.30
N ALA A 206 25.78 1.13 -17.41
CA ALA A 206 24.67 0.23 -17.69
C ALA A 206 23.64 0.19 -16.54
N CYS A 207 22.38 0.50 -16.87
CA CYS A 207 21.20 0.32 -16.01
C CYS A 207 20.59 -1.06 -16.28
N PRO A 208 20.45 -1.98 -15.29
CA PRO A 208 19.90 -3.31 -15.54
C PRO A 208 18.42 -3.39 -15.18
N CYS A 209 17.57 -3.59 -16.18
CA CYS A 209 16.25 -4.17 -16.00
C CYS A 209 16.39 -5.66 -15.60
N GLY A 210 15.94 -5.99 -14.39
CA GLY A 210 15.57 -7.35 -14.00
C GLY A 210 16.71 -8.36 -13.78
N SER A 211 17.70 -8.04 -12.94
CA SER A 211 18.38 -9.00 -12.05
C SER A 211 19.35 -8.23 -11.15
N THR A 212 19.34 -8.54 -9.86
CA THR A 212 20.30 -8.01 -8.88
C THR A 212 21.71 -8.32 -9.35
N ARG A 213 22.51 -7.29 -9.65
CA ARG A 213 23.94 -7.43 -9.99
C ARG A 213 24.77 -7.18 -8.74
N THR A 214 25.24 -8.25 -8.09
CA THR A 214 26.38 -8.15 -7.17
C THR A 214 27.67 -8.01 -7.97
N ALA A 215 28.55 -7.10 -7.56
CA ALA A 215 29.84 -6.89 -8.21
C ALA A 215 30.70 -8.16 -8.10
N ARG A 216 31.38 -8.51 -9.20
CA ARG A 216 32.26 -9.68 -9.32
C ARG A 216 33.29 -9.71 -8.19
N GLY A 217 33.32 -10.83 -7.47
CA GLY A 217 34.40 -11.14 -6.54
C GLY A 217 34.05 -12.14 -5.45
N ALA A 218 33.40 -13.28 -5.76
CA ALA A 218 33.39 -14.45 -4.87
C ALA A 218 32.90 -15.69 -5.65
N THR A 219 33.72 -16.72 -5.68
CA THR A 219 33.41 -18.05 -6.19
C THR A 219 32.37 -18.73 -5.29
N GLY A 220 31.16 -18.94 -5.81
CA GLY A 220 30.08 -19.68 -5.14
C GLY A 220 29.09 -20.23 -6.18
N PRO A 221 28.34 -21.32 -5.86
CA PRO A 221 27.55 -22.06 -6.85
C PRO A 221 26.39 -21.22 -7.41
N PRO A 222 25.91 -21.51 -8.64
CA PRO A 222 24.92 -20.69 -9.33
C PRO A 222 23.54 -20.74 -8.65
N TRP A 223 22.95 -19.55 -8.48
CA TRP A 223 21.66 -19.32 -7.84
C TRP A 223 20.49 -19.93 -8.61
N ARG A 224 19.53 -20.52 -7.89
CA ARG A 224 18.24 -21.00 -8.40
C ARG A 224 17.21 -19.86 -8.36
N TRP A 225 16.42 -19.75 -9.43
CA TRP A 225 15.29 -18.82 -9.51
C TRP A 225 14.19 -19.23 -8.53
N LEU A 226 13.71 -18.28 -7.70
CA LEU A 226 12.46 -18.43 -6.95
C LEU A 226 11.41 -17.47 -7.53
N PRO A 227 10.14 -17.90 -7.69
CA PRO A 227 9.07 -17.02 -8.15
C PRO A 227 8.77 -15.95 -7.10
N SER A 228 8.06 -14.90 -7.55
CA SER A 228 7.36 -13.85 -6.79
C SER A 228 7.25 -14.14 -5.29
N TRP A 229 7.56 -13.14 -4.46
CA TRP A 229 7.59 -13.17 -2.98
C TRP A 229 8.97 -13.53 -2.37
N ALA A 230 9.96 -12.65 -2.55
CA ALA A 230 11.11 -12.58 -1.63
C ALA A 230 11.72 -11.17 -1.62
N THR A 231 11.64 -10.48 -0.48
CA THR A 231 12.39 -9.26 -0.17
C THR A 231 13.78 -9.65 0.32
N CYS A 232 14.84 -9.06 -0.22
CA CYS A 232 16.21 -9.26 0.25
C CYS A 232 16.63 -8.05 1.09
N SER A 233 16.75 -8.22 2.42
CA SER A 233 17.31 -7.22 3.33
C SER A 233 18.84 -7.33 3.36
N SER A 234 19.54 -6.20 3.24
CA SER A 234 21.00 -6.17 3.35
C SER A 234 21.44 -5.50 4.64
N THR A 235 21.81 -6.32 5.62
CA THR A 235 22.72 -5.94 6.71
C THR A 235 24.13 -5.94 6.15
N SER A 236 24.69 -4.79 5.77
CA SER A 236 26.15 -4.55 5.66
C SER A 236 26.46 -3.07 5.35
N ARG A 237 27.44 -2.51 6.05
CA ARG A 237 27.81 -1.08 6.16
C ARG A 237 28.66 -0.58 4.96
N ILE A 238 28.34 0.63 4.43
CA ILE A 238 29.19 1.81 4.03
C ILE A 238 30.38 1.58 3.03
N PRO A 239 30.82 2.47 2.08
CA PRO A 239 30.60 3.93 1.93
C PRO A 239 30.19 4.50 0.55
N CYS A 240 29.72 5.75 0.66
CA CYS A 240 29.63 6.87 -0.28
C CYS A 240 30.83 7.03 -1.23
N TRP A 241 30.60 7.30 -2.54
CA TRP A 241 31.47 8.14 -3.38
C TRP A 241 30.64 8.95 -4.36
N ALA A 242 30.76 10.27 -4.24
CA ALA A 242 30.44 11.25 -5.27
C ALA A 242 31.70 11.49 -6.12
N SER A 243 31.56 11.65 -7.43
CA SER A 243 32.47 12.51 -8.19
C SER A 243 31.85 12.92 -9.52
N ARG A 244 31.70 14.25 -9.65
CA ARG A 244 31.59 15.08 -10.85
C ARG A 244 32.26 14.47 -12.09
N ALA A 245 31.56 14.55 -13.21
CA ALA A 245 31.97 15.26 -14.43
C ALA A 245 30.71 15.57 -15.25
#